data_AF-A0A250AZQ3-F1
#
_entry.id   AF-A0A250AZQ3-F1
#
_cell.length_a   1.000
_cell.length_b   1.000
_cell.length_c   1.000
_cell.angle_alpha   90.00
_cell.angle_beta   90.00
_cell.angle_gamma   90.00
#
_symmetry.space_group_name_H-M   'P 1'
#
loop_
_entity.id
_entity.type
_entity.pdbx_description
1 polymer ?
#
loop_
_entity_poly.entity_id
_entity_poly.type
_entity_poly.pdbx_seq_one_letter_code
_entity_poly.pdbx_strand_id
1 'polypeptide(L)' 'MPHYQFYVKADDVRATDGDTESAELLDLGYQKIDFEADTPDKKSALKQLRTHLSENTAAAKNFAGDITFSSIIGSLLR' A
#
# COMPACT_ATOMS: atom_id res chain seq x y z
N MET A 1 -1.77 19.53 -1.99
CA MET A 1 -2.41 18.47 -1.17
C MET A 1 -1.30 17.56 -0.68
N PRO A 2 -1.40 16.96 0.52
CA PRO A 2 -0.40 16.01 0.98
C PRO A 2 -0.26 14.85 -0.01
N HIS A 3 0.98 14.48 -0.28
CA HIS A 3 1.34 13.33 -1.10
C HIS A 3 1.69 12.16 -0.18
N TYR A 4 1.09 11.00 -0.41
CA TYR A 4 1.33 9.80 0.40
C TYR A 4 1.98 8.69 -0.42
N GLN A 5 3.10 8.21 0.08
CA GLN A 5 3.76 6.99 -0.38
C GLN A 5 3.46 5.83 0.57
N PHE A 6 3.39 4.61 0.05
CA PHE A 6 3.04 3.43 0.83
C PHE A 6 4.14 2.38 0.83
N TYR A 7 4.32 1.73 1.96
CA TYR A 7 5.35 0.74 2.22
C TYR A 7 4.74 -0.46 2.90
N VAL A 8 5.14 -1.67 2.52
CA VAL A 8 4.63 -2.92 3.06
C VAL A 8 5.73 -3.84 3.54
N LYS A 9 5.51 -4.50 4.66
CA LYS A 9 6.36 -5.59 5.16
C LYS A 9 5.47 -6.66 5.77
N ALA A 10 5.34 -7.80 5.09
CA ALA A 10 4.42 -8.87 5.48
C ALA A 10 2.99 -8.33 5.68
N ASP A 11 2.51 -8.29 6.92
CA ASP A 11 1.18 -7.79 7.27
C ASP A 11 1.19 -6.32 7.76
N ASP A 12 2.32 -5.61 7.79
CA ASP A 12 2.34 -4.19 8.17
C ASP A 12 2.37 -3.27 6.95
N VAL A 13 1.46 -2.28 6.91
CA VAL A 13 1.40 -1.25 5.86
C VAL A 13 1.56 0.12 6.48
N ARG A 14 2.57 0.86 6.01
CA ARG A 14 2.85 2.23 6.45
C ARG A 14 2.64 3.20 5.32
N ALA A 15 2.07 4.35 5.66
CA ALA A 15 1.95 5.49 4.77
C ALA A 15 2.77 6.64 5.33
N THR A 16 3.58 7.26 4.49
CA THR A 16 4.43 8.41 4.81
C THR A 16 3.96 9.61 4.00
N ASP A 17 3.87 10.76 4.64
CA ASP A 17 3.58 12.03 3.98
C ASP A 17 4.87 12.64 3.41
N GLY A 18 4.92 12.82 2.10
CA GLY A 18 5.99 13.53 1.41
C GLY A 18 6.58 12.80 0.21
N ASP A 19 7.28 13.57 -0.63
CA ASP A 19 8.03 13.10 -1.82
C ASP A 19 9.35 12.39 -1.45
N THR A 20 9.69 12.32 -0.18
CA THR A 20 10.95 11.72 0.27
C THR A 20 10.75 10.24 0.53
N GLU A 21 11.43 9.42 -0.25
CA GLU A 21 11.50 7.99 -0.03
C GLU A 21 12.04 7.74 1.40
N SER A 22 11.28 7.02 2.23
CA SER A 22 11.67 6.80 3.62
C SER A 22 12.74 5.72 3.69
N ALA A 23 14.00 6.14 3.60
CA ALA A 23 15.18 5.28 3.74
C ALA A 23 15.11 4.44 5.02
N GLU A 24 14.56 4.97 6.12
CA GLU A 24 14.35 4.22 7.36
C GLU A 24 13.41 3.02 7.18
N LEU A 25 12.34 3.16 6.39
CA LEU A 25 11.42 2.05 6.11
C LEU A 25 12.07 1.01 5.20
N LEU A 26 12.86 1.45 4.23
CA LEU A 26 13.63 0.55 3.37
C LEU A 26 14.68 -0.26 4.17
N ASP A 27 15.42 0.39 5.07
CA ASP A 27 16.40 -0.25 5.95
C ASP A 27 15.73 -1.22 6.95
N LEU A 28 14.51 -0.91 7.40
CA LEU A 28 13.69 -1.81 8.20
C LEU A 28 13.11 -2.97 7.38
N GLY A 29 13.38 -3.04 6.07
CA GLY A 29 12.95 -4.10 5.17
C GLY A 29 11.51 -3.97 4.68
N TYR A 30 10.95 -2.77 4.69
CA TYR A 30 9.69 -2.50 3.98
C TYR A 30 9.97 -2.33 2.49
N GLN A 31 9.02 -2.78 1.68
CA GLN A 31 9.03 -2.60 0.23
C GLN A 31 8.09 -1.45 -0.13
N LYS A 32 8.56 -0.51 -0.96
CA LYS A 32 7.71 0.54 -1.50
C LYS A 32 6.66 -0.08 -2.43
N ILE A 33 5.39 0.27 -2.23
CA ILE A 33 4.31 -0.07 -3.15
C ILE A 33 4.37 0.93 -4.29
N ASP A 34 4.26 0.45 -5.53
CA ASP A 34 4.18 1.29 -6.73
C ASP A 34 2.77 1.92 -6.87
N PHE A 35 2.39 2.66 -5.83
CA PHE A 35 1.15 3.41 -5.72
C PHE A 35 1.40 4.61 -4.82
N GLU A 36 0.92 5.77 -5.25
CA GLU A 36 1.02 7.03 -4.53
C GLU A 36 -0.33 7.74 -4.61
N ALA A 37 -0.66 8.53 -3.58
CA ALA A 37 -1.96 9.19 -3.50
C ALA A 37 -1.87 10.62 -2.98
N ASP A 38 -2.43 11.55 -3.75
CA ASP A 38 -2.58 12.95 -3.36
C ASP A 38 -3.95 13.16 -2.71
N THR A 39 -4.00 13.16 -1.38
CA THR A 39 -5.26 13.25 -0.63
C THR A 39 -5.13 14.14 0.59
N PRO A 40 -6.23 14.76 1.07
CA PRO A 40 -6.16 15.68 2.21
C PRO A 40 -5.76 15.02 3.53
N ASP A 41 -5.90 13.69 3.65
CA ASP A 41 -5.68 12.96 4.89
C ASP A 41 -5.25 11.50 4.64
N LYS A 42 -4.48 10.93 5.59
CA LYS A 42 -3.96 9.56 5.53
C LYS A 42 -5.06 8.50 5.37
N LYS A 43 -6.26 8.73 5.90
CA LYS A 43 -7.37 7.77 5.82
C LYS A 43 -7.92 7.70 4.39
N SER A 44 -8.04 8.84 3.72
CA SER A 44 -8.38 8.93 2.30
C SER A 44 -7.32 8.27 1.42
N ALA A 45 -6.04 8.48 1.74
CA ALA A 45 -4.91 7.84 1.04
C ALA A 45 -4.98 6.31 1.14
N LEU A 46 -5.15 5.76 2.36
CA LEU A 46 -5.28 4.32 2.60
C LEU A 46 -6.52 3.73 1.91
N LYS A 47 -7.62 4.49 1.83
CA LYS A 47 -8.81 4.06 1.09
C LYS A 47 -8.52 3.92 -0.41
N GLN A 48 -7.81 4.87 -1.01
CA GLN A 48 -7.41 4.77 -2.42
C GLN A 48 -6.44 3.61 -2.66
N LEU A 49 -5.45 3.43 -1.77
CA LEU A 49 -4.56 2.26 -1.81
C LEU A 49 -5.39 0.97 -1.78
N ARG A 50 -6.32 0.84 -0.82
CA ARG A 50 -7.18 -0.36 -0.73
C ARG A 50 -7.98 -0.60 -2.01
N THR A 51 -8.54 0.43 -2.61
CA THR A 51 -9.26 0.32 -3.89
C THR A 51 -8.32 -0.16 -4.99
N HIS A 52 -7.17 0.49 -5.15
CA HIS A 52 -6.16 0.14 -6.14
C HIS A 52 -5.69 -1.32 -5.98
N LEU A 53 -5.36 -1.73 -4.74
CA LEU A 53 -5.00 -3.10 -4.44
C LEU A 53 -6.16 -4.07 -4.71
N SER A 54 -7.41 -3.71 -4.40
CA SER A 54 -8.57 -4.59 -4.63
C SER A 54 -8.85 -4.79 -6.12
N GLU A 55 -8.75 -3.72 -6.92
CA GLU A 55 -8.91 -3.76 -8.38
C GLU A 55 -7.79 -4.58 -9.03
N ASN A 56 -6.54 -4.35 -8.63
CA ASN A 56 -5.40 -5.14 -9.09
C ASN A 56 -5.44 -6.57 -8.58
N THR A 57 -5.96 -6.86 -7.39
CA THR A 57 -6.13 -8.23 -6.89
C THR A 57 -7.25 -8.95 -7.61
N ALA A 58 -8.34 -8.28 -7.96
CA ALA A 58 -9.39 -8.88 -8.78
C ALA A 58 -8.88 -9.20 -10.19
N ALA A 59 -8.09 -8.29 -10.77
CA ALA A 59 -7.40 -8.51 -12.04
C ALA A 59 -6.33 -9.61 -11.94
N ALA A 60 -5.55 -9.64 -10.86
CA ALA A 60 -4.48 -10.61 -10.61
C ALA A 60 -5.03 -11.99 -10.21
N LYS A 61 -6.10 -12.10 -9.40
CA LYS A 61 -6.75 -13.39 -9.09
C LYS A 61 -7.32 -14.08 -10.31
N ASN A 62 -7.76 -13.31 -11.31
CA ASN A 62 -8.16 -13.86 -12.60
C ASN A 62 -6.96 -14.36 -13.44
N PHE A 63 -5.72 -14.02 -13.07
CA PHE A 63 -4.51 -14.30 -13.84
C PHE A 63 -3.49 -15.23 -13.12
N ALA A 64 -3.36 -15.14 -11.79
CA ALA A 64 -2.42 -15.88 -10.96
C ALA A 64 -2.94 -15.92 -9.51
N GLY A 65 -3.10 -17.12 -8.94
CA GLY A 65 -3.56 -17.31 -7.57
C GLY A 65 -2.54 -16.87 -6.51
N ASP A 66 -2.30 -15.56 -6.38
CA ASP A 66 -1.29 -15.01 -5.49
C ASP A 66 -1.86 -14.73 -4.09
N ILE A 67 -1.49 -15.61 -3.15
CA ILE A 67 -1.94 -15.62 -1.75
C ILE A 67 -1.35 -14.44 -0.97
N THR A 68 -0.15 -13.99 -1.36
CA THR A 68 0.64 -12.95 -0.67
C THR A 68 -0.10 -11.61 -0.64
N PHE A 69 -0.72 -11.26 -1.76
CA PHE A 69 -1.42 -9.99 -1.94
C PHE A 69 -2.77 -9.97 -1.19
N SER A 70 -3.42 -11.14 -1.08
CA SER A 70 -4.66 -11.29 -0.30
C SER A 70 -4.42 -11.07 1.20
N SER A 71 -3.25 -11.48 1.73
CA SER A 71 -2.87 -11.25 3.13
C SER A 71 -2.66 -9.76 3.43
N ILE A 72 -2.03 -9.01 2.52
CA ILE A 72 -1.81 -7.56 2.67
C ILE A 72 -3.13 -6.80 2.76
N ILE A 73 -4.09 -7.10 1.88
CA ILE A 73 -5.43 -6.52 1.99
C ILE A 73 -6.09 -6.94 3.30
N GLY A 74 -6.00 -8.21 3.69
CA GLY A 74 -6.54 -8.70 4.95
C GLY A 74 -6.05 -7.91 6.18
N SER A 75 -4.77 -7.52 6.20
CA SER A 75 -4.22 -6.71 7.28
C SER A 75 -4.71 -5.26 7.27
N LEU A 76 -4.84 -4.66 6.08
CA LEU A 76 -5.40 -3.30 5.92
C LEU A 76 -6.89 -3.20 6.32
N LEU A 77 -7.60 -4.33 6.48
CA LEU A 77 -9.02 -4.39 6.83
C LEU A 77 -9.30 -4.65 8.30
N ARG A 78 -8.29 -5.06 9.08
CA ARG A 78 -8.43 -5.26 10.53
C ARG A 78 -8.28 -3.94 11.28
#